data_AF-X1JEV1-F1
#
_entry.id   AF-X1JEV1-F1
#
_cell.length_a   1.000
_cell.length_b   1.000
_cell.length_c   1.000
_cell.angle_alpha   90.00
_cell.angle_beta   90.00
_cell.angle_gamma   90.00
#
_symmetry.space_group_name_H-M   'P 1'
#
loop_
_entity.id
_entity.type
_entity.pdbx_description
1 polymer ?
#
loop_
_entity_poly.entity_id
_entity_poly.type
_entity_poly.pdbx_seq_one_letter_code
_entity_poly.pdbx_strand_id
1 'polypeptide(L)' 'MKYRVRLDLSFDDQADAQSLMDYAKQLSNKAVSINEGEDSEEISFCDLEICRHDESFQEGCTKLERLEVRKLKE' A
#
# COMPACT_ATOMS: atom_id res chain seq x y z
N MET A 1 -10.64 -16.80 9.26
CA MET A 1 -11.12 -15.41 9.10
C MET A 1 -9.90 -14.50 9.19
N LYS A 2 -9.73 -13.55 8.27
CA LYS A 2 -8.61 -12.59 8.26
C LYS A 2 -9.17 -11.17 8.42
N TYR A 3 -8.47 -10.31 9.16
CA TYR A 3 -8.86 -8.92 9.34
C TYR A 3 -8.09 -8.05 8.35
N ARG A 4 -8.77 -7.12 7.68
CA ARG A 4 -8.16 -6.22 6.69
C ARG A 4 -8.42 -4.76 7.09
N VAL A 5 -7.34 -4.00 7.21
CA VAL A 5 -7.38 -2.54 7.41
C VAL A 5 -7.08 -1.89 6.05
N ARG A 6 -7.84 -0.86 5.68
CA ARG A 6 -7.59 -0.03 4.49
C ARG A 6 -7.63 1.43 4.93
N LEU A 7 -6.60 2.18 4.59
CA LEU A 7 -6.46 3.60 4.94
C LEU A 7 -6.24 4.37 3.64
N ASP A 8 -7.00 5.45 3.48
CA ASP A 8 -6.94 6.41 2.38
C ASP A 8 -6.77 7.78 3.02
N LEU A 9 -5.58 8.36 2.87
CA LEU A 9 -5.16 9.57 3.57
C LEU A 9 -4.41 10.47 2.59
N SER A 10 -4.75 11.75 2.59
CA SER A 10 -4.06 12.78 1.80
C SER A 10 -3.20 13.65 2.72
N PHE A 11 -2.01 14.03 2.26
CA PHE A 11 -1.03 14.80 3.03
C PHE A 11 -0.55 15.98 2.18
N ASP A 12 -0.40 17.15 2.82
CA ASP A 12 0.21 18.32 2.19
C ASP A 12 1.75 18.23 2.13
N ASP A 13 2.35 17.42 3.02
CA ASP A 13 3.80 17.25 3.14
C ASP A 13 4.24 15.82 2.79
N GLN A 14 5.28 15.71 1.97
CA GLN A 14 5.80 14.41 1.52
C GLN A 14 6.47 13.64 2.65
N ALA A 15 7.12 14.30 3.62
CA ALA A 15 7.81 13.62 4.71
C ALA A 15 6.82 12.95 5.68
N ASP A 16 5.65 13.55 5.90
CA ASP A 16 4.56 12.95 6.67
C ASP A 16 4.01 11.69 5.97
N ALA A 17 3.73 11.79 4.66
CA ALA A 17 3.28 10.64 3.87
C ALA A 17 4.31 9.50 3.87
N GLN A 18 5.60 9.85 3.72
CA GLN A 18 6.69 8.90 3.77
C GLN A 18 6.85 8.25 5.15
N SER A 19 6.68 9.02 6.24
CA SER A 19 6.76 8.51 7.61
C SER A 19 5.70 7.44 7.89
N LEU A 20 4.47 7.65 7.39
CA LEU A 20 3.42 6.62 7.49
C LEU A 20 3.74 5.39 6.64
N MET A 21 4.26 5.59 5.43
CA MET A 21 4.66 4.49 4.54
C MET A 21 5.77 3.64 5.18
N ASP A 22 6.74 4.25 5.84
CA ASP A 22 7.81 3.55 6.53
C ASP A 22 7.30 2.78 7.76
N TYR A 23 6.35 3.35 8.50
CA TYR A 23 5.66 2.62 9.57
C TYR A 23 4.86 1.43 9.03
N ALA A 24 4.16 1.60 7.90
CA ALA A 24 3.42 0.51 7.25
C ALA A 24 4.35 -0.63 6.81
N LYS A 25 5.55 -0.33 6.30
CA LYS A 25 6.60 -1.33 6.00
C LYS A 25 7.03 -2.12 7.22
N GLN A 26 7.19 -1.47 8.37
CA GLN A 26 7.56 -2.19 9.59
C GLN A 26 6.45 -3.15 10.04
N LEU A 27 5.19 -2.74 9.88
CA LEU A 27 4.04 -3.57 10.21
C LEU A 27 3.75 -4.67 9.18
N SER A 28 4.17 -4.51 7.93
CA SER A 28 3.87 -5.46 6.85
C SER A 28 4.43 -6.86 7.11
N ASN A 29 5.52 -6.96 7.87
CA ASN A 29 6.09 -8.23 8.33
C ASN A 29 5.12 -9.07 9.18
N LYS A 30 4.08 -8.45 9.74
CA LYS A 30 3.03 -9.12 10.53
C LYS A 30 1.75 -9.37 9.72
N ALA A 31 1.66 -8.83 8.51
CA ALA A 31 0.50 -8.98 7.65
C ALA A 31 0.55 -10.30 6.87
N VAL A 32 -0.61 -10.75 6.40
CA VAL A 32 -0.78 -11.98 5.61
C VAL A 32 -1.59 -11.69 4.35
N SER A 33 -1.33 -12.40 3.26
CA SER A 33 -2.19 -12.39 2.07
C SER A 33 -3.49 -13.15 2.36
N ILE A 34 -4.55 -12.92 1.59
CA ILE A 34 -5.79 -13.74 1.67
C ILE A 34 -5.63 -14.92 0.71
N ASN A 35 -6.07 -16.12 1.09
CA ASN A 35 -5.88 -17.35 0.30
C ASN A 35 -4.42 -17.61 -0.11
N GLU A 36 -3.49 -17.38 0.81
CA GLU A 36 -2.04 -17.56 0.63
C GLU A 36 -1.70 -18.92 -0.01
N GLY A 37 -0.99 -18.90 -1.15
CA GLY A 37 -0.55 -20.10 -1.86
C GLY A 37 -1.56 -20.71 -2.84
N GLU A 38 -2.77 -20.17 -2.94
CA GLU A 38 -3.82 -20.59 -3.88
C GLU A 38 -3.81 -19.72 -5.15
N ASP A 39 -4.39 -20.20 -6.26
CA ASP A 39 -4.60 -19.37 -7.47
C ASP A 39 -5.47 -18.13 -7.21
N SER A 40 -6.22 -18.15 -6.10
CA SER A 40 -7.08 -17.06 -5.63
C SER A 40 -6.40 -16.17 -4.57
N GLU A 41 -5.07 -16.22 -4.45
CA GLU A 41 -4.33 -15.39 -3.50
C GLU A 41 -4.55 -13.89 -3.76
N GLU A 42 -5.06 -13.18 -2.76
CA GLU A 42 -5.12 -11.71 -2.79
C GLU A 42 -3.94 -11.12 -2.02
N ILE A 43 -3.03 -10.50 -2.76
CA ILE A 43 -1.87 -9.80 -2.20
C ILE A 43 -2.33 -8.50 -1.55
N SER A 44 -2.07 -8.37 -0.25
CA SER A 44 -2.24 -7.09 0.45
C SER A 44 -1.09 -6.15 0.12
N PHE A 45 -1.35 -4.86 -0.03
CA PHE A 45 -0.34 -3.88 -0.42
C PHE A 45 -0.58 -2.51 0.23
N CYS A 46 0.47 -1.70 0.25
CA CYS A 46 0.43 -0.27 0.56
C CYS A 46 1.07 0.48 -0.61
N ASP A 47 0.36 1.46 -1.17
CA ASP A 47 0.87 2.33 -2.23
C ASP A 47 1.11 3.73 -1.63
N LEU A 48 2.19 4.38 -2.04
CA LEU A 48 2.42 5.80 -1.87
C LEU A 48 2.40 6.43 -3.27
N GLU A 49 1.54 7.42 -3.47
CA GLU A 49 1.36 8.08 -4.75
C GLU A 49 1.24 9.59 -4.60
N ILE A 50 1.68 10.32 -5.63
CA ILE A 50 1.31 11.71 -5.82
C ILE A 50 -0.07 11.69 -6.46
N CYS A 51 -1.08 12.06 -5.68
CA CYS A 51 -2.46 12.20 -6.17
C CYS A 51 -2.58 13.47 -7.01
N ARG A 52 -3.10 13.32 -8.24
CA ARG A 52 -3.43 14.44 -9.14
C ARG A 52 -4.89 14.44 -9.54
N HIS A 53 -5.75 13.77 -8.77
CA HIS A 53 -7.18 13.67 -9.09
C HIS A 53 -7.88 15.04 -9.15
N ASP A 54 -7.34 16.05 -8.47
CA ASP A 54 -7.86 17.43 -8.51
C ASP A 54 -7.25 18.29 -9.64
N GLU A 55 -6.19 17.82 -10.31
CA GLU A 55 -5.47 18.54 -11.36
C GLU A 55 -5.92 18.07 -12.76
N SER A 56 -7.09 18.56 -13.20
CA SER A 56 -7.55 18.52 -14.60
C SER A 56 -7.23 17.25 -15.41
N PHE A 57 -7.74 16.08 -15.00
CA PHE A 57 -7.98 14.83 -15.78
C PHE A 57 -6.90 14.23 -16.71
N GLN A 58 -5.81 14.91 -17.02
CA GLN A 58 -4.82 14.48 -18.01
C GLN A 58 -3.57 13.87 -17.38
N GLU A 59 -3.33 14.11 -16.10
CA GLU A 59 -2.21 13.53 -15.36
C GLU A 59 -2.76 12.62 -14.27
N GLY A 60 -2.60 11.30 -14.45
CA GLY A 60 -3.00 10.32 -13.44
C GLY A 60 -2.10 10.39 -12.19
N CYS A 61 -2.53 9.73 -11.11
CA CYS A 61 -1.69 9.56 -9.93
C CYS A 61 -0.35 8.93 -10.30
N THR A 62 0.73 9.50 -9.77
CA THR A 62 2.08 8.96 -9.97
C THR A 62 2.44 8.07 -8.78
N LYS A 63 2.60 6.78 -9.00
CA LYS A 63 3.07 5.85 -7.95
C LYS A 63 4.54 6.12 -7.64
N LEU A 64 4.81 6.51 -6.40
CA LEU A 64 6.17 6.70 -5.89
C LEU A 64 6.72 5.39 -5.34
N GLU A 65 5.91 4.67 -4.57
CA GLU A 65 6.32 3.44 -3.92
C GLU A 65 5.15 2.46 -3.79
N ARG A 66 5.46 1.17 -3.86
CA ARG A 66 4.53 0.08 -3.61
C ARG A 66 5.19 -0.99 -2.76
N LEU A 67 4.56 -1.30 -1.64
CA LEU A 67 4.92 -2.42 -0.79
C LEU A 67 3.88 -3.52 -0.96
N GLU A 68 4.32 -4.72 -1.34
CA GLU A 68 3.46 -5.89 -1.41
C GLU A 68 3.79 -6.86 -0.27
N VAL A 69 2.75 -7.30 0.43
CA VAL A 69 2.86 -8.31 1.49
C VAL A 69 2.89 -9.68 0.83
N ARG A 70 4.10 -10.17 0.55
CA ARG A 70 4.36 -11.53 0.07
C ARG A 70 5.22 -12.24 1.11
N LYS A 71 4.90 -13.50 1.42
CA LYS A 71 5.91 -14.34 2.11
C LYS A 71 7.01 -14.69 1.12
N LEU A 72 8.26 -14.49 1.55
CA LEU A 72 9.38 -15.15 0.91
C LEU A 72 9.14 -16.65 1.10
N LYS A 73 9.06 -17.41 -0.01
CA LYS A 73 9.08 -18.87 0.06
C LYS A 73 10.43 -19.27 0.69
N GLU A 74 10.39 -19.91 1.86
CA GLU A 74 11.53 -20.67 2.38
C GLU A 74 11.81 -21.89 1.50
#